data_AF-X1UZH3-F1
#
_entry.id   AF-X1UZH3-F1
#
_cell.length_a   1.000
_cell.length_b   1.000
_cell.length_c   1.000
_cell.angle_alpha   90.00
_cell.angle_beta   90.00
_cell.angle_gamma   90.00
#
_symmetry.space_group_name_H-M   'P 1'
#
loop_
_entity.id
_entity.type
_entity.pdbx_description
1 polymer ?
#
loop_
_entity_poly.entity_id
_entity_poly.type
_entity_poly.pdbx_seq_one_letter_code
_entity_poly.pdbx_strand_id
1 'polypeptide(L)' 'INDFRKLEYGGPCPPSGTHRYFFKLYALDEKLHIEEGCKKKELEEAMEGHILATAELIGLYEREKNKE' A
#
# COMPACT_ATOMS: atom_id res chain seq x y z
N ILE A 1 -2.98 9.29 -4.63
CA ILE A 1 -4.01 8.55 -5.39
C ILE A 1 -3.49 7.14 -5.67
N ASN A 2 -4.34 6.11 -5.56
CA ASN A 2 -3.97 4.72 -5.86
C ASN A 2 -4.09 4.37 -7.36
N ASP A 3 -3.69 3.16 -7.76
CA ASP A 3 -3.73 2.73 -9.17
C ASP A 3 -5.15 2.57 -9.74
N PHE A 4 -6.17 2.46 -8.87
CA PHE A 4 -7.59 2.54 -9.25
C PHE A 4 -8.09 3.98 -9.44
N ARG A 5 -7.20 4.97 -9.34
CA ARG A 5 -7.50 6.41 -9.42
C ARG A 5 -8.44 6.91 -8.32
N LYS A 6 -8.37 6.31 -7.12
CA LYS A 6 -9.13 6.71 -5.93
C LYS A 6 -8.21 7.17 -4.79
N LEU A 7 -8.76 7.94 -3.85
CA LEU A 7 -8.08 8.34 -2.60
C LEU A 7 -8.21 7.27 -1.50
N GLU A 8 -9.21 6.40 -1.61
CA GLU A 8 -9.54 5.35 -0.65
C GLU A 8 -8.67 4.10 -0.83
N TYR A 9 -8.80 3.15 0.11
CA TYR A 9 -8.20 1.83 -0.01
C TYR A 9 -8.82 1.03 -1.18
N GLY A 10 -7.96 0.53 -2.07
CA GLY A 10 -8.34 -0.40 -3.15
C GLY A 10 -7.99 -1.84 -2.77
N GLY A 11 -9.00 -2.65 -2.47
CA GLY A 11 -8.80 -4.03 -2.01
C GLY A 11 -8.32 -5.02 -3.09
N PRO A 12 -8.00 -6.26 -2.66
CA PRO A 12 -7.59 -7.35 -3.55
C PRO A 12 -8.61 -7.67 -4.66
N CYS A 13 -8.17 -7.62 -5.93
CA CYS A 13 -8.93 -8.11 -7.08
C CYS A 13 -8.00 -8.83 -8.08
N PRO A 14 -7.38 -9.97 -7.69
CA PRO A 14 -6.46 -10.69 -8.56
C PRO A 14 -7.23 -11.27 -9.76
N PRO A 15 -6.75 -11.10 -11.01
CA PRO A 15 -7.41 -11.67 -12.18
C PRO A 15 -7.27 -13.21 -12.25
N SER A 16 -6.22 -13.77 -11.65
CA SER A 16 -5.96 -15.21 -11.63
C SER A 16 -4.94 -15.57 -10.55
N GLY A 17 -5.12 -16.74 -9.91
CA GLY A 17 -4.19 -17.30 -8.92
C GLY A 17 -4.09 -16.49 -7.63
N THR A 18 -3.20 -16.92 -6.74
CA THR A 18 -2.92 -16.24 -5.47
C THR A 18 -1.97 -15.06 -5.69
N HIS A 19 -2.41 -13.86 -5.32
CA HIS A 19 -1.56 -12.68 -5.27
C HIS A 19 -1.06 -12.42 -3.83
N ARG A 20 0.12 -11.80 -3.72
CA ARG A 20 0.71 -11.35 -2.46
C ARG A 20 0.47 -9.85 -2.30
N TYR A 21 -0.11 -9.45 -1.18
CA TYR A 21 -0.38 -8.06 -0.81
C TYR A 21 0.55 -7.67 0.33
N PHE A 22 1.48 -6.76 0.04
CA PHE A 22 2.48 -6.28 1.00
C PHE A 22 1.94 -5.03 1.69
N PHE A 23 1.64 -5.15 2.98
CA PHE A 23 1.26 -4.04 3.84
C PHE A 23 2.51 -3.57 4.58
N LYS A 24 2.96 -2.36 4.25
CA LYS A 24 4.17 -1.77 4.84
C LYS A 24 3.77 -0.73 5.87
N LEU A 25 4.37 -0.82 7.06
CA LEU A 25 4.20 0.11 8.15
C LEU A 25 5.54 0.76 8.48
N TYR A 26 5.53 2.08 8.65
CA TYR A 26 6.70 2.90 8.94
C TYR A 26 6.43 3.72 10.19
N ALA A 27 7.36 3.71 11.14
CA ALA A 27 7.38 4.65 12.25
C ALA A 27 8.32 5.81 11.89
N LEU A 28 7.81 7.04 11.99
CA LEU A 28 8.56 8.25 11.66
C LEU A 28 8.79 9.09 12.93
N ASP A 29 9.89 9.83 12.97
CA ASP A 29 10.17 10.81 14.04
C ASP A 29 9.49 12.17 13.81
N GLU A 30 8.96 12.40 12.60
CA GLU A 30 8.34 13.65 12.19
C GLU A 30 6.97 13.45 11.50
N LYS A 31 6.12 14.48 11.57
CA LYS A 31 4.92 14.58 10.73
C LYS A 31 5.28 15.09 9.34
N LEU A 32 4.94 14.31 8.32
CA LEU A 32 5.18 14.71 6.93
C LEU A 32 4.23 15.84 6.49
N HIS A 33 4.79 16.81 5.78
CA HIS A 33 4.04 17.90 5.14
C HIS A 33 3.82 17.55 3.67
N ILE A 34 2.82 16.70 3.40
CA ILE A 34 2.45 16.23 2.06
C ILE A 34 1.02 16.63 1.70
N GLU A 35 0.77 16.85 0.41
CA GLU A 35 -0.57 17.18 -0.08
C GLU A 35 -1.49 15.96 -0.14
N GLU A 36 -2.79 16.18 -0.01
CA GLU A 36 -3.79 15.13 -0.19
C GLU A 36 -3.68 14.54 -1.61
N GLY A 37 -3.69 13.22 -1.70
CA GLY A 37 -3.63 12.54 -2.99
C GLY A 37 -2.23 12.42 -3.58
N CYS A 38 -1.16 12.73 -2.82
CA CYS A 38 0.22 12.46 -3.21
C CYS A 38 0.41 11.02 -3.72
N LYS A 39 1.43 10.83 -4.56
CA LYS A 39 1.80 9.51 -5.08
C LYS A 39 2.72 8.80 -4.10
N LYS A 40 2.78 7.47 -4.23
CA LYS A 40 3.65 6.62 -3.42
C LYS A 40 5.11 7.11 -3.41
N LYS A 41 5.65 7.48 -4.57
CA LYS A 41 7.04 7.93 -4.70
C LYS A 41 7.32 9.20 -3.88
N GLU A 42 6.43 10.19 -3.95
CA GLU A 42 6.55 11.44 -3.20
C GLU A 42 6.48 11.19 -1.68
N LEU A 43 5.60 10.26 -1.26
CA LEU A 43 5.54 9.82 0.13
C LEU A 43 6.83 9.12 0.57
N GLU A 44 7.39 8.23 -0.26
CA GLU A 44 8.65 7.53 0.03
C GLU A 44 9.84 8.49 0.14
N GLU A 45 9.91 9.50 -0.74
CA GLU A 45 10.92 10.57 -0.68
C GLU A 45 10.76 11.42 0.59
N ALA A 46 9.53 11.80 0.96
CA ALA A 46 9.28 12.57 2.18
C ALA A 46 9.60 11.79 3.47
N MET A 47 9.52 10.46 3.46
CA MET A 47 9.89 9.62 4.59
C MET A 47 11.41 9.43 4.74
N GLU A 48 12.20 9.68 3.69
CA GLU A 48 13.64 9.40 3.69
C GLU A 48 14.36 10.20 4.80
N GLY A 49 15.22 9.51 5.57
CA GLY A 49 15.91 10.11 6.71
C GLY A 49 15.09 10.15 8.02
N HIS A 50 13.78 9.92 7.97
CA HIS A 50 12.88 10.01 9.13
C HIS A 50 12.37 8.65 9.64
N ILE A 51 12.71 7.54 8.98
CA ILE A 51 12.24 6.20 9.34
C ILE A 51 12.99 5.67 10.57
N LEU A 52 12.28 5.54 11.69
CA LEU A 52 12.79 4.94 12.93
C LEU A 52 12.68 3.41 12.94
N ALA A 53 11.60 2.87 12.38
CA ALA A 53 11.34 1.44 12.31
C ALA A 53 10.41 1.09 11.15
N THR A 54 10.48 -0.16 10.70
CA THR A 54 9.61 -0.70 9.66
C THR A 54 9.02 -2.03 10.08
N ALA A 55 7.84 -2.33 9.57
CA ALA A 55 7.23 -3.65 9.65
C ALA A 55 6.51 -3.97 8.34
N GLU A 56 6.43 -5.25 8.01
CA GLU A 56 5.74 -5.72 6.82
C GLU A 56 4.83 -6.90 7.17
N LEU A 57 3.60 -6.86 6.67
CA LEU A 57 2.66 -7.97 6.71
C LEU A 57 2.35 -8.38 5.26
N ILE A 58 2.42 -9.67 4.98
CA ILE A 58 2.07 -10.20 3.66
C ILE A 58 0.73 -10.93 3.77
N GLY A 59 -0.29 -10.38 3.12
CA GLY A 59 -1.59 -11.03 2.93
C GLY A 59 -1.59 -11.83 1.62
N LEU A 60 -2.13 -13.03 1.66
CA LEU A 60 -2.39 -13.83 0.45
C LEU A 60 -3.87 -13.78 0.14
N TYR A 61 -4.22 -13.52 -1.12
CA TYR A 61 -5.60 -13.59 -1.58
C TYR A 61 -5.67 -14.17 -2.98
N GLU A 62 -6.58 -15.12 -3.14
CA GLU A 62 -6.99 -15.67 -4.41
C GLU A 62 -8.49 -15.45 -4.56
N ARG A 63 -8.91 -14.97 -5.73
CA ARG A 63 -10.33 -14.85 -6.02
C ARG A 63 -10.86 -16.22 -6.41
N GLU A 64 -11.79 -16.76 -5.63
CA GLU A 64 -12.50 -17.97 -6.02
C GLU A 64 -13.22 -17.72 -7.35
N LYS A 65 -12.91 -18.54 -8.36
CA LYS A 65 -13.78 -18.67 -9.53
C LYS A 65 -14.91 -19.59 -9.11
N ASN A 66 -16.14 -19.10 -9.08
CA ASN A 66 -17.31 -19.97 -8.96
C ASN A 66 -17.16 -21.11 -9.98
N LYS A 67 -17.19 -22.36 -9.50
CA LYS A 67 -17.32 -23.54 -10.34
C LYS A 67 -18.76 -23.55 -10.87
N GLU A 68 -18.96 -23.03 -12.08
CA GLU A 68 -20.08 -23.43 -12.94
C GLU A 68 -19.60 -24.53 -13.88
#